data_AF-A0A7G8E2G4-F1
#
_entry.id   AF-A0A7G8E2G4-F1
#
_cell.length_a   1.000
_cell.length_b   1.000
_cell.length_c   1.000
_cell.angle_alpha   90.00
_cell.angle_beta   90.00
_cell.angle_gamma   90.00
#
_symmetry.space_group_name_H-M   'P 1'
#
loop_
_entity.id
_entity.type
_entity.pdbx_description
1 polymer ?
#
loop_
_entity_poly.entity_id
_entity_poly.type
_entity_poly.pdbx_seq_one_letter_code
_entity_poly.pdbx_strand_id
1 'polypeptide(L)' 'MASDALKSHASFRQQRFGSTAHADLVAVQFWMNGCTQVAHISPAGLRRYRQELLATGAVLLT' A
#
# COMPACT_ATOMS: atom_id res chain seq x y z
N MET A 1 -6.12 -47.02 24.57
CA MET A 1 -6.68 -45.67 24.76
C MET A 1 -5.72 -44.67 24.15
N ALA A 2 -5.95 -44.27 22.90
CA ALA A 2 -5.22 -43.20 22.22
C ALA A 2 -6.06 -42.75 21.03
N SER A 3 -6.92 -41.76 21.22
CA SER A 3 -7.69 -41.14 20.15
C SER A 3 -7.94 -39.69 20.52
N ASP A 4 -6.91 -38.87 20.36
CA ASP A 4 -7.00 -37.41 20.42
C ASP A 4 -6.38 -36.80 19.15
N ALA A 5 -6.73 -37.39 18.01
CA ALA A 5 -6.51 -36.80 16.71
C ALA A 5 -7.89 -36.64 16.07
N LEU A 6 -8.34 -35.39 16.01
CA LEU A 6 -9.40 -34.80 15.19
C LEU A 6 -10.31 -33.92 16.04
N LYS A 7 -9.92 -32.65 16.22
CA LYS A 7 -10.81 -31.49 16.14
C LYS A 7 -10.03 -30.19 16.31
N SER A 8 -9.07 -29.96 15.43
CA SER A 8 -8.53 -28.61 15.19
C SER A 8 -8.49 -28.32 13.69
N HIS A 9 -9.58 -28.66 13.01
CA HIS A 9 -9.87 -28.21 11.65
C HIS A 9 -11.02 -27.20 11.64
N ALA A 10 -11.22 -26.53 12.76
CA ALA A 10 -11.86 -25.21 12.78
C ALA A 10 -10.85 -24.14 12.33
N SER A 11 -10.15 -24.37 11.22
CA SER A 11 -9.62 -23.31 10.36
C SER A 11 -10.78 -22.68 9.59
N PHE A 12 -11.85 -22.37 10.34
CA PHE A 12 -12.95 -21.49 9.97
C PHE A 12 -12.51 -20.03 10.15
N ARG A 13 -11.20 -19.75 10.08
CA ARG A 13 -10.70 -18.52 9.49
C ARG A 13 -10.93 -18.62 7.98
N GLN A 14 -12.21 -18.63 7.61
CA GLN A 14 -12.67 -18.18 6.32
C GLN A 14 -11.96 -16.85 6.05
N GLN A 15 -10.90 -16.90 5.25
CA GLN A 15 -10.84 -16.26 3.93
C GLN A 15 -11.79 -15.05 3.77
N ARG A 16 -11.71 -14.11 4.70
CA ARG A 16 -12.28 -12.76 4.61
C ARG A 16 -11.13 -11.75 4.70
N PHE A 17 -10.17 -11.91 3.81
CA PHE A 17 -9.53 -10.76 3.21
C PHE A 17 -9.78 -10.86 1.72
N GLY A 18 -11.06 -10.66 1.36
CA GLY A 18 -11.36 -10.11 0.06
C GLY A 18 -10.68 -8.75 0.00
N SER A 19 -9.51 -8.70 -0.63
CA SER A 19 -9.00 -7.48 -1.23
C SER A 19 -8.02 -7.90 -2.31
N THR A 20 -8.57 -8.46 -3.39
CA THR A 20 -8.04 -8.27 -4.74
C THR A 20 -8.21 -6.80 -5.18
N ALA A 21 -8.11 -5.83 -4.27
CA ALA A 21 -7.72 -4.50 -4.65
C ALA A 21 -6.21 -4.56 -4.83
N HIS A 22 -5.76 -4.82 -6.06
CA HIS A 22 -4.67 -3.98 -6.55
C HIS A 22 -5.17 -2.55 -6.31
N ALA A 23 -4.81 -2.01 -5.14
CA ALA A 23 -5.20 -0.66 -4.78
C ALA A 23 -4.75 0.18 -5.97
N ASP A 24 -5.68 0.91 -6.57
CA ASP A 24 -5.36 1.88 -7.61
C ASP A 24 -4.29 2.78 -6.99
N LEU A 25 -3.05 2.63 -7.42
CA LEU A 25 -1.89 3.33 -6.89
C LEU A 25 -1.30 4.10 -8.05
N VAL A 26 -1.13 5.40 -7.85
CA VAL A 26 -0.56 6.32 -8.81
C VAL A 26 0.92 6.49 -8.50
N ALA A 27 1.76 6.34 -9.51
CA ALA A 27 3.17 6.68 -9.41
C ALA A 27 3.35 8.20 -9.47
N VAL A 28 4.03 8.76 -8.47
CA VAL A 28 4.47 10.15 -8.43
C VAL A 28 5.97 10.17 -8.49
N GLN A 29 6.51 10.70 -9.57
CA GLN A 29 7.93 10.93 -9.74
C GLN A 29 8.28 12.34 -9.27
N PHE A 30 9.38 12.48 -8.52
CA PHE A 30 9.84 13.77 -8.04
C PHE A 30 11.36 13.78 -7.89
N TRP A 31 11.94 14.98 -7.96
CA TRP A 31 13.35 15.20 -7.65
C TRP A 31 13.49 15.89 -6.31
N MET A 32 14.35 15.36 -5.45
CA MET A 32 14.66 15.93 -4.13
C MET A 32 16.07 15.49 -3.73
N ASN A 33 16.83 16.36 -3.06
CA ASN A 33 18.16 16.06 -2.54
C ASN A 33 19.16 15.54 -3.61
N GLY A 34 19.05 16.01 -4.86
CA GLY A 34 19.96 15.60 -5.92
C GLY A 34 19.58 14.32 -6.65
N CYS A 35 18.50 13.62 -6.26
CA CYS A 35 18.09 12.36 -6.87
C CYS A 35 16.61 12.32 -7.28
N THR A 36 16.33 11.49 -8.29
CA THR A 36 14.96 11.18 -8.72
C THR A 36 14.41 10.05 -7.86
N GLN A 37 13.18 10.22 -7.37
CA GLN A 37 12.47 9.28 -6.53
C GLN A 37 11.07 9.03 -7.10
N VAL A 38 10.53 7.84 -6.80
CA VAL A 38 9.18 7.44 -7.21
C VAL A 38 8.44 6.93 -5.98
N ALA A 39 7.23 7.45 -5.77
CA ALA A 39 6.35 6.99 -4.72
C ALA A 39 5.02 6.51 -5.31
N HIS A 40 4.45 5.45 -4.73
CA HIS A 40 3.16 4.91 -5.12
C HIS A 40 2.12 5.27 -4.06
N ILE A 41 1.11 6.05 -4.44
CA ILE A 41 0.12 6.63 -3.51
C ILE A 41 -1.27 6.36 -4.04
N SER A 42 -2.23 6.15 -3.15
CA SER A 42 -3.63 6.06 -3.56
C SER A 42 -4.11 7.38 -4.19
N PRO A 43 -5.00 7.33 -5.20
CA PRO A 43 -5.60 8.51 -5.81
C PRO A 43 -6.23 9.46 -4.78
N ALA A 44 -6.84 8.91 -3.72
CA ALA A 44 -7.44 9.68 -2.64
C ALA A 44 -6.41 10.54 -1.88
N GLY A 45 -5.16 10.07 -1.76
CA GLY A 45 -4.08 10.79 -1.06
C GLY A 45 -3.21 11.66 -1.98
N LEU A 46 -3.35 11.54 -3.30
CA LEU A 46 -2.43 12.14 -4.28
C LEU A 46 -2.30 13.66 -4.14
N ARG A 47 -3.42 14.36 -3.98
CA ARG A 47 -3.42 15.84 -3.88
C ARG A 47 -2.66 16.31 -2.65
N ARG A 48 -2.91 15.69 -1.50
CA ARG A 48 -2.24 16.01 -0.23
C ARG A 48 -0.75 15.69 -0.33
N TYR A 49 -0.41 14.53 -0.85
CA TYR A 49 0.98 14.10 -1.01
C TYR A 49 1.79 15.05 -1.91
N ARG A 50 1.20 15.51 -3.02
CA ARG A 50 1.84 16.53 -3.88
C ARG A 50 2.10 17.84 -3.14
N GLN A 51 1.18 18.28 -2.29
CA GLN A 51 1.37 19.50 -1.50
C GLN A 51 2.48 19.34 -0.47
N GLU A 52 2.54 18.19 0.21
CA GLU A 52 3.61 17.86 1.17
C GLU A 52 4.98 17.80 0.50
N LEU A 53 5.06 17.22 -0.71
CA LEU A 53 6.27 17.22 -1.54
C LEU A 53 6.72 18.64 -1.91
N LEU A 54 5.81 19.49 -2.38
CA LEU A 54 6.14 20.88 -2.70
C LEU A 54 6.58 21.68 -1.46
N ALA A 55 5.96 21.44 -0.30
CA ALA A 55 6.33 22.07 0.96
C ALA A 55 7.74 21.66 1.45
N THR A 56 8.21 20.47 1.04
CA THR A 56 9.57 19.98 1.32
C THR A 56 10.61 20.39 0.26
N GLY A 57 10.20 21.18 -0.75
CA GLY A 57 11.08 21.62 -1.83
C GLY A 57 11.31 20.56 -2.92
N ALA A 58 10.48 19.52 -2.97
CA ALA A 58 10.50 18.56 -4.06
C ALA A 58 10.05 19.22 -5.37
N VAL A 59 10.65 18.80 -6.48
CA VAL A 59 10.18 19.15 -7.83
C VAL A 59 9.40 17.96 -8.38
N LEU A 60 8.10 18.14 -8.64
CA LEU A 60 7.28 17.10 -9.27
C LEU A 60 7.69 16.94 -10.73
N LEU A 61 7.95 15.70 -11.15
CA LEU A 61 8.27 15.36 -12.53
C LEU A 61 6.98 14.90 -13.22
N THR A 62 6.67 15.51 -14.36
CA THR A 62 5.48 15.23 -15.17
C THR A 62 5.62 13.95 -15.96
#